data_AF-A0A379FPB4-F1
#
_entry.id   AF-A0A379FPB4-F1
#
_cell.length_a   1.000
_cell.length_b   1.000
_cell.length_c   1.000
_cell.angle_alpha   90.00
_cell.angle_beta   90.00
_cell.angle_gamma   90.00
#
_symmetry.space_group_name_H-M   'P 1'
#
loop_
_entity.id
_entity.type
_entity.pdbx_description
1 polymer ?
#
loop_
_entity_poly.entity_id
_entity_poly.type
_entity_poly.pdbx_seq_one_letter_code
_entity_poly.pdbx_strand_id
1 'polypeptide(L)' 'MDLIVLGKVESITARHGQVLQIRPKAANNKALTEAIGEFGQPIMTLPRGFYLKKDFTRALTSTAF' A
#
# COMPACT_ATOMS: atom_id res chain seq x y z
N MET A 1 6.17 -4.52 5.88
CA MET A 1 6.43 -3.06 6.05
C MET A 1 7.79 -2.68 5.46
N ASP A 2 8.66 -3.66 5.24
CA ASP A 2 10.06 -3.52 4.85
C ASP A 2 10.27 -2.67 3.60
N LEU A 3 9.44 -2.84 2.57
CA LEU A 3 9.56 -2.04 1.34
C LEU A 3 9.34 -0.54 1.58
N ILE A 4 8.55 -0.14 2.58
CA ILE A 4 8.40 1.27 2.95
C ILE A 4 9.64 1.75 3.69
N VAL A 5 10.10 0.98 4.68
CA VAL A 5 11.24 1.35 5.54
C VAL A 5 12.55 1.40 4.75
N LEU A 6 12.73 0.50 3.79
CA LEU A 6 13.90 0.44 2.91
C LEU A 6 13.83 1.44 1.74
N GLY A 7 12.86 2.35 1.75
CA GLY A 7 12.71 3.38 0.71
C GLY A 7 12.27 2.86 -0.67
N LYS A 8 11.80 1.61 -0.74
CA LYS A 8 11.29 0.94 -1.95
C LYS A 8 9.79 1.10 -2.10
N VAL A 9 9.24 2.24 -1.67
CA VAL A 9 7.78 2.47 -1.66
C VAL A 9 7.19 2.38 -3.07
N GLU A 10 7.91 2.83 -4.10
CA GLU A 10 7.46 2.82 -5.49
C GLU A 10 7.35 1.43 -6.11
N SER A 11 8.15 0.46 -5.64
CA SER A 11 8.10 -0.92 -6.11
C SER A 11 6.90 -1.71 -5.55
N ILE A 12 6.16 -1.15 -4.59
CA ILE A 12 5.00 -1.82 -4.00
C ILE A 12 3.84 -1.84 -5.01
N THR A 13 3.51 -3.05 -5.45
CA THR A 13 2.36 -3.37 -6.31
C THR A 13 1.25 -4.10 -5.57
N ALA A 14 0.07 -4.21 -6.18
CA ALA A 14 -1.10 -4.96 -5.66
C ALA A 14 -0.86 -6.47 -5.45
N ARG A 15 0.24 -7.02 -5.98
CA ARG A 15 0.61 -8.43 -5.80
C ARG A 15 1.23 -8.69 -4.42
N HIS A 16 1.82 -7.68 -3.79
CA HIS A 16 2.42 -7.83 -2.46
C HIS A 16 1.37 -8.08 -1.38
N GLY A 17 1.74 -8.95 -0.44
CA GLY A 17 0.94 -9.36 0.71
C GLY A 17 -0.09 -10.45 0.37
N GLN A 18 -0.30 -11.38 1.30
CA GLN A 18 -1.25 -12.49 1.12
C GLN A 18 -2.69 -12.06 1.42
N VAL A 19 -2.87 -11.29 2.50
CA VAL A 19 -4.18 -10.83 3.00
C VAL A 19 -4.31 -9.31 2.93
N LEU A 20 -3.26 -8.58 3.31
CA LEU A 20 -3.22 -7.12 3.35
C LEU A 20 -2.35 -6.61 2.20
N GLN A 21 -2.82 -5.61 1.46
CA GLN A 21 -2.06 -4.95 0.40
C GLN A 21 -1.97 -3.44 0.63
N ILE A 22 -1.02 -2.81 -0.04
CA ILE A 22 -0.85 -1.36 -0.05
C ILE A 22 -1.15 -0.85 -1.46
N ARG A 23 -1.98 0.19 -1.57
CA ARG A 23 -2.40 0.77 -2.87
C ARG A 23 -2.46 2.29 -2.81
N PRO A 24 -2.36 2.99 -3.95
CA PRO A 24 -2.64 4.42 -4.01
C PRO A 24 -4.02 4.73 -3.43
N LYS A 25 -4.09 5.78 -2.61
CA LYS A 25 -5.30 6.24 -1.92
C LYS A 25 -5.44 7.76 -2.05
N ALA A 26 -5.36 8.24 -3.29
CA ALA A 26 -5.57 9.63 -3.63
C ALA A 26 -6.88 9.82 -4.41
N ALA A 27 -7.52 10.99 -4.26
CA ALA A 27 -8.67 11.36 -5.08
C ALA A 27 -8.28 11.60 -6.56
N ASN A 28 -7.02 11.97 -6.81
CA ASN A 28 -6.46 12.20 -8.13
C ASN A 28 -4.93 11.99 -8.09
N ASN A 29 -4.28 12.04 -9.25
CA ASN A 29 -2.82 11.90 -9.36
C ASN A 29 -2.03 13.17 -9.00
N LYS A 30 -2.70 14.22 -8.52
CA LYS A 30 -2.07 15.49 -8.12
C LYS A 30 -1.75 15.54 -6.63
N ALA A 31 -2.44 14.75 -5.81
CA ALA A 31 -2.16 14.65 -4.39
C ALA A 31 -0.84 13.90 -4.17
N LEU A 32 0.09 14.54 -3.46
CA LEU A 32 1.39 13.98 -3.12
C LEU A 32 1.61 14.05 -1.61
N THR A 33 2.39 13.11 -1.10
CA THR A 33 2.82 13.04 0.30
C THR A 33 4.29 12.66 0.37
N GLU A 34 4.94 12.98 1.49
CA GLU A 34 6.34 12.65 1.72
C GLU A 34 6.53 11.15 1.99
N ALA A 35 7.64 10.60 1.50
CA ALA A 35 8.12 9.27 1.81
C ALA A 35 9.65 9.25 1.84
N ILE A 36 10.22 8.13 2.28
CA ILE A 36 11.67 7.90 2.22
C ILE A 36 12.01 7.19 0.91
N GLY A 37 13.01 7.70 0.19
CA GLY A 37 13.57 7.09 -1.01
C GLY A 37 14.66 6.06 -0.68
N GLU A 38 15.11 5.33 -1.71
CA GLU A 38 16.06 4.21 -1.56
C GLU A 38 17.40 4.59 -0.89
N PHE A 39 17.82 5.86 -0.96
CA PHE A 39 19.04 6.36 -0.33
C PHE A 39 18.77 7.19 0.94
N GLY A 40 17.57 7.08 1.52
CA GLY A 40 17.19 7.80 2.73
C GLY A 40 16.74 9.25 2.51
N GLN A 41 16.79 9.75 1.28
CA GLN A 41 16.33 11.09 0.94
C GLN A 41 14.79 11.21 1.00
N PRO A 42 14.24 12.37 1.38
CA PRO A 42 12.81 12.60 1.25
C PRO A 42 12.42 12.63 -0.24
N ILE A 43 11.30 11.98 -0.57
CA ILE A 43 10.69 11.99 -1.90
C ILE A 43 9.20 12.32 -1.80
N MET A 44 8.63 12.84 -2.88
CA MET A 44 7.17 13.00 -3.01
C MET A 44 6.60 11.83 -3.81
N THR A 45 5.56 11.20 -3.29
CA THR A 45 4.86 10.10 -3.98
C THR A 45 3.35 10.18 -3.76
N LEU A 46 2.57 9.39 -4.48
CA LEU A 46 1.12 9.31 -4.24
C LEU A 46 0.87 8.75 -2.83
N PRO A 47 -0.09 9.29 -2.06
CA PRO A 47 -0.45 8.72 -0.78
C PRO A 47 -0.95 7.28 -0.98
N ARG A 48 -0.55 6.39 -0.07
CA ARG A 48 -0.89 4.97 -0.11
C ARG A 48 -1.65 4.58 1.14
N GLY A 49 -2.59 3.66 0.99
CA GLY A 49 -3.39 3.12 2.09
C GLY A 49 -3.27 1.60 2.16
N PHE A 50 -3.60 1.06 3.33
CA PHE A 50 -3.77 -0.37 3.55
C PHE A 50 -5.17 -0.82 3.15
N TYR A 51 -5.24 -1.96 2.47
CA TYR A 51 -6.49 -2.57 1.99
C TYR A 51 -6.47 -4.07 2.25
N LEU A 52 -7.55 -4.59 2.84
CA LEU A 52 -7.77 -6.03 2.90
C LEU A 52 -8.11 -6.57 1.49
N LYS A 53 -7.54 -7.72 1.14
CA LYS A 53 -7.87 -8.42 -0.09
C LYS A 53 -9.28 -8.99 -0.01
N LYS A 54 -9.97 -8.98 -1.15
CA LYS A 54 -11.33 -9.52 -1.29
C LYS A 54 -11.47 -10.97 -0.83
N ASP A 55 -10.43 -11.79 -1.02
CA ASP A 55 -10.47 -13.21 -0.66
C ASP A 55 -10.47 -13.39 0.86
N PHE A 56 -9.73 -12.52 1.57
CA PHE A 56 -9.74 -12.48 3.02
C PHE A 56 -11.10 -12.02 3.57
N THR A 57 -11.64 -10.90 3.06
CA THR A 57 -12.94 -10.42 3.53
C THR A 57 -14.06 -11.39 3.19
N ARG A 58 -13.99 -12.07 2.04
CA ARG A 58 -14.93 -13.13 1.66
C ARG A 58 -14.91 -14.28 2.66
N ALA A 59 -13.73 -14.76 3.06
CA ALA A 59 -13.61 -15.84 4.03
C ALA A 59 -14.22 -15.47 5.39
N LEU A 60 -14.07 -14.21 5.82
CA LEU A 60 -14.71 -13.71 7.04
C LEU A 60 -16.23 -13.70 6.92
N THR A 61 -16.77 -13.12 5.84
CA THR A 61 -18.23 -13.01 5.65
C THR A 61 -18.90 -14.34 5.37
N SER A 62 -18.22 -15.30 4.71
CA SER A 62 -18.75 -16.66 4.48
C SER A 62 -18.70 -17.56 5.71
N THR A 63 -17.94 -17.17 6.73
CA THR A 63 -17.92 -17.88 8.02
C THR A 63 -18.95 -17.29 8.98
N ALA A 64 -19.23 -15.99 8.84
CA ALA A 64 -20.15 -15.27 9.72
C ALA A 64 -21.64 -15.40 9.33
N PHE A 65 -21.93 -15.78 8.08
CA PHE A 65 -23.26 -15.96 7.52
C PHE A 65 -23.31 -17.26 6.70
#